data_AF-A0A151AMY0-F1
#
_entry.id   AF-A0A151AMY0-F1
#
_cell.length_a   1.000
_cell.length_b   1.000
_cell.length_c   1.000
_cell.angle_alpha   90.00
_cell.angle_beta   90.00
_cell.angle_gamma   90.00
#
_symmetry.space_group_name_H-M   'P 1'
#
loop_
_entity.id
_entity.type
_entity.pdbx_description
1 polymer ?
#
loop_
_entity_poly.entity_id
_entity_poly.type
_entity_poly.pdbx_seq_one_letter_code
_entity_poly.pdbx_strand_id
1 'polypeptide(L)' 'MNVKIARIKKGLTQTELCKILKISKTILVKIEKDDYDIRLSLMKKISEVLEVPVQELFLN' A
#
# COMPACT_ATOMS: atom_id res chain seq x y z
N MET A 1 4.98 2.72 9.07
CA MET A 1 4.42 3.11 7.77
C MET A 1 2.90 3.03 7.79
N ASN A 2 2.24 4.05 7.25
CA ASN A 2 0.78 4.21 7.29
C ASN A 2 0.05 3.24 6.35
N VAL A 3 0.70 2.75 5.29
CA VAL A 3 0.15 1.71 4.38
C VAL A 3 -0.23 0.42 5.12
N LYS A 4 0.65 -0.09 6.01
CA LYS A 4 0.37 -1.30 6.79
C LYS A 4 -0.84 -1.10 7.70
N ILE A 5 -0.90 0.05 8.37
CA ILE A 5 -1.97 0.41 9.30
C ILE A 5 -3.30 0.53 8.54
N ALA A 6 -3.32 1.27 7.43
CA ALA A 6 -4.49 1.44 6.57
C ALA A 6 -5.00 0.10 6.03
N ARG A 7 -4.10 -0.79 5.58
CA ARG A 7 -4.45 -2.14 5.13
C ARG A 7 -5.14 -2.94 6.24
N ILE A 8 -4.60 -2.92 7.47
CA ILE A 8 -5.18 -3.64 8.61
C ILE A 8 -6.54 -3.05 9.00
N LYS A 9 -6.69 -1.72 9.00
CA LYS A 9 -7.97 -1.03 9.25
C LYS A 9 -9.03 -1.43 8.23
N LYS A 10 -8.63 -1.66 6.97
CA LYS A 10 -9.52 -2.14 5.91
C LYS A 10 -9.81 -3.66 5.98
N GLY A 11 -9.25 -4.36 6.95
CA GLY A 11 -9.43 -5.81 7.12
C GLY A 11 -8.73 -6.66 6.04
N LEU A 12 -7.79 -6.09 5.30
CA LEU A 12 -7.11 -6.79 4.20
C LEU A 12 -5.84 -7.49 4.68
N THR A 13 -5.65 -8.73 4.25
CA THR A 13 -4.35 -9.41 4.31
C THR A 13 -3.39 -8.83 3.27
N GLN A 14 -2.09 -9.06 3.44
CA GLN A 14 -1.09 -8.70 2.43
C GLN A 14 -1.38 -9.40 1.09
N THR A 15 -1.79 -10.67 1.14
CA THR A 15 -2.08 -11.46 -0.07
C THR A 15 -3.27 -10.88 -0.84
N GLU A 16 -4.33 -10.47 -0.15
CA GLU A 16 -5.50 -9.84 -0.79
C GLU A 16 -5.13 -8.51 -1.43
N LEU A 17 -4.40 -7.64 -0.71
CA LEU A 17 -3.97 -6.36 -1.26
C LEU A 17 -3.07 -6.56 -2.48
N CYS A 18 -2.14 -7.52 -2.45
CA CYS A 18 -1.31 -7.88 -3.60
C CYS A 18 -2.13 -8.33 -4.80
N LYS A 19 -3.18 -9.15 -4.60
CA LYS A 19 -4.07 -9.60 -5.68
C LYS A 19 -4.81 -8.44 -6.32
N ILE A 20 -5.31 -7.49 -5.52
CA ILE A 20 -6.03 -6.30 -6.01
C ILE A 20 -5.07 -5.40 -6.81
N LEU A 21 -3.89 -5.12 -6.25
CA LEU A 21 -2.90 -4.23 -6.86
C LEU A 21 -2.12 -4.88 -8.01
N LYS A 22 -2.23 -6.20 -8.19
CA LYS A 22 -1.46 -7.01 -9.14
C LYS A 22 0.06 -6.83 -8.96
N ILE A 23 0.52 -6.85 -7.71
CA ILE A 23 1.94 -6.77 -7.34
C ILE A 23 2.38 -8.02 -6.58
N SER A 24 3.69 -8.27 -6.54
CA SER A 24 4.22 -9.35 -5.70
C SER A 24 4.17 -9.00 -4.22
N LYS A 25 4.11 -10.03 -3.37
CA LYS A 25 4.16 -9.86 -1.90
C LYS A 25 5.46 -9.20 -1.45
N THR A 26 6.57 -9.48 -2.14
CA THR A 26 7.87 -8.84 -1.88
C THR A 26 7.81 -7.33 -2.09
N ILE A 27 7.17 -6.87 -3.18
CA ILE A 27 6.98 -5.43 -3.40
C ILE A 27 6.14 -4.84 -2.26
N LEU A 28 5.01 -5.45 -1.90
CA LEU A 28 4.18 -4.92 -0.81
C LEU A 28 4.93 -4.86 0.53
N VAL A 29 5.77 -5.86 0.85
CA VAL A 29 6.58 -5.84 2.06
C VAL A 29 7.61 -4.71 2.05
N LYS A 30 8.27 -4.46 0.90
CA LYS A 30 9.20 -3.33 0.77
C LYS A 30 8.48 -2.00 0.91
N ILE A 31 7.29 -1.88 0.30
CA ILE A 31 6.40 -0.74 0.47
C ILE A 31 6.07 -0.53 1.95
N GLU A 32 5.63 -1.55 2.67
CA GLU A 32 5.29 -1.41 4.10
C GLU A 32 6.49 -1.10 5.01
N LYS A 33 7.72 -1.31 4.51
CA LYS A 33 9.00 -1.05 5.19
C LYS A 33 9.69 0.26 4.78
N ASP A 34 9.09 1.01 3.85
CA ASP A 34 9.69 2.22 3.27
C ASP A 34 11.02 1.97 2.50
N ASP A 35 11.22 0.75 2.02
CA ASP A 35 12.41 0.28 1.28
C ASP A 35 12.11 0.16 -0.23
N TYR A 36 11.27 1.05 -0.76
CA TYR A 36 10.87 0.99 -2.16
C TYR A 36 10.55 2.37 -2.72
N ASP A 37 11.21 2.72 -3.83
CA ASP A 37 10.83 3.89 -4.63
C ASP A 37 9.53 3.58 -5.39
N ILE A 38 8.40 3.96 -4.78
CA ILE A 38 7.06 3.67 -5.32
C ILE A 38 6.72 4.67 -6.41
N ARG A 39 6.46 4.15 -7.61
CA ARG A 39 5.88 4.95 -8.70
C ARG A 39 4.55 5.57 -8.28
N LEU A 40 4.35 6.85 -8.64
CA LEU A 40 3.11 7.60 -8.35
C LEU A 40 1.83 6.86 -8.78
N SER A 41 1.87 6.12 -9.89
CA SER A 41 0.73 5.31 -10.36
C SER A 41 0.34 4.19 -9.40
N LEU A 42 1.33 3.58 -8.72
CA LEU A 42 1.08 2.56 -7.70
C LEU A 42 0.62 3.20 -6.39
N MET A 43 1.18 4.37 -6.01
CA MET A 43 0.69 5.13 -4.84
C MET A 43 -0.80 5.46 -4.97
N LYS A 44 -1.22 5.97 -6.13
CA LYS A 44 -2.64 6.29 -6.41
C LYS A 44 -3.53 5.06 -6.30
N LYS A 45 -3.14 3.93 -6.91
CA LYS A 45 -3.89 2.67 -6.77
C LYS A 45 -4.00 2.19 -5.33
N ILE A 46 -2.92 2.29 -4.54
CA ILE A 46 -2.94 1.92 -3.13
C ILE A 46 -3.91 2.84 -2.36
N SER A 47 -3.87 4.14 -2.63
CA SER A 47 -4.78 5.13 -2.05
C SER A 47 -6.23 4.83 -2.38
N GLU A 48 -6.56 4.51 -3.63
CA GLU A 48 -7.90 4.10 -4.07
C GLU A 48 -8.35 2.80 -3.37
N VAL A 49 -7.50 1.77 -3.36
CA VAL A 49 -7.84 0.47 -2.75
C VAL A 49 -7.97 0.57 -1.25
N LEU A 50 -7.18 1.42 -0.59
CA LEU A 50 -7.22 1.60 0.86
C LEU A 50 -8.21 2.70 1.30
N GLU A 51 -8.74 3.50 0.37
CA GLU A 51 -9.59 4.68 0.64
C GLU A 51 -8.92 5.68 1.61
N VAL A 52 -7.61 5.88 1.45
CA VAL A 52 -6.82 6.80 2.26
C VAL A 52 -6.00 7.70 1.33
N PRO A 53 -5.93 9.03 1.54
CA PRO A 53 -5.13 9.91 0.71
C PRO A 53 -3.66 9.49 0.60
N VAL A 54 -3.05 9.69 -0.57
CA VAL A 54 -1.63 9.37 -0.82
C VAL A 54 -0.72 10.05 0.21
N GLN A 55 -1.02 11.29 0.58
CA GLN A 55 -0.27 12.07 1.56
C GLN A 55 -0.24 11.37 2.93
N GLU A 56 -1.39 10.89 3.40
CA GLU A 56 -1.47 10.18 4.67
C GLU A 56 -0.75 8.83 4.62
N LEU A 57 -0.72 8.18 3.46
CA LEU A 57 -0.07 6.88 3.29
C LEU A 57 1.46 6.96 3.19
N PHE A 58 2.00 8.02 2.58
CA PHE A 58 3.39 8.09 2.12
C PHE A 58 4.16 9.38 2.47
N LEU A 59 3.52 10.45 2.97
CA LEU A 59 4.16 11.76 3.18
C LEU A 59 3.99 12.31 4.62
N ASN A 60 3.82 11.42 5.60
CA ASN A 60 3.66 11.76 7.02
C ASN A 60 4.92 11.44 7.83
#